data_AF-A0A419SMK4-F1
#
_entry.id   AF-A0A419SMK4-F1
#
_cell.length_a   1.000
_cell.length_b   1.000
_cell.length_c   1.000
_cell.angle_alpha   90.00
_cell.angle_beta   90.00
_cell.angle_gamma   90.00
#
_symmetry.space_group_name_H-M   'P 1'
#
loop_
_entity.id
_entity.type
_entity.pdbx_description
1 polymer ?
#
loop_
_entity_poly.entity_id
_entity_poly.type
_entity_poly.pdbx_seq_one_letter_code
_entity_poly.pdbx_strand_id
1 'polypeptide(L)'
;MVKWQDQRGFSFLELSIVVAIMATLLLIGIPNYKKVMGKAQEISCDANLKLIETQMEHYYFEHREYPTIGDAFFKETDYFREIPKCPNQGVYKAEGSDPIKVTCTNHG
;
A
#
# COMPACT_ATOMS: atom_id res chain seq x y z
N MET A 1 31.89 9.41 54.33
CA MET A 1 32.78 9.50 53.15
C MET A 1 32.00 9.05 51.93
N VAL A 2 31.68 9.97 51.01
CA VAL A 2 30.95 9.65 49.76
C VAL A 2 32.00 9.45 48.65
N LYS A 3 32.15 8.20 48.19
CA LYS A 3 32.99 7.87 47.03
C LYS A 3 32.19 8.20 45.78
N TRP A 4 32.60 9.22 45.03
CA TRP A 4 32.07 9.50 43.71
C TRP A 4 32.66 8.49 42.72
N GLN A 5 31.80 7.72 42.07
CA GLN A 5 32.18 6.82 41.00
C GLN A 5 32.52 7.63 39.74
N ASP A 6 33.66 7.30 39.14
CA ASP A 6 34.19 7.87 37.91
C ASP A 6 33.19 7.62 36.75
N GLN A 7 32.44 8.66 36.39
CA GLN A 7 31.53 8.60 35.24
C GLN A 7 32.33 8.77 33.96
N ARG A 8 32.77 7.65 33.40
CA ARG A 8 33.39 7.62 32.07
C ARG A 8 32.36 8.04 31.03
N GLY A 9 32.52 9.25 30.49
CA GLY A 9 31.71 9.77 29.40
C GLY A 9 32.02 9.05 28.09
N PHE A 10 30.98 8.90 27.25
CA PHE A 10 31.10 8.36 25.89
C PHE A 10 32.02 9.24 25.04
N SER A 11 32.99 8.66 24.35
CA SER A 11 33.91 9.39 23.48
C SER A 11 33.20 9.81 22.19
N PHE A 12 33.54 11.00 21.66
CA PHE A 12 33.03 11.43 20.34
C PHE A 12 33.42 10.45 19.23
N LEU A 13 34.57 9.78 19.37
CA LEU A 13 35.04 8.75 18.45
C LEU A 13 34.12 7.52 18.45
N GLU A 14 33.59 7.13 19.62
CA GLU A 14 32.69 5.99 19.72
C GLU A 14 31.37 6.28 19.02
N LEU A 15 30.85 7.51 19.15
CA LEU A 15 29.61 7.90 18.48
C LEU A 15 29.78 7.98 16.96
N SER A 16 30.91 8.50 16.47
CA SER A 16 31.12 8.69 15.04
C SER A 16 31.20 7.37 14.27
N ILE A 17 31.82 6.33 14.86
CA ILE A 17 31.88 5.00 14.26
C ILE A 17 30.48 4.37 14.19
N VAL A 18 29.66 4.53 15.23
CA VAL A 18 28.28 4.01 15.24
C VAL A 18 27.43 4.69 14.16
N VAL A 19 27.53 6.01 14.02
CA VAL A 19 26.82 6.75 12.96
C VAL A 19 27.30 6.34 11.57
N ALA A 20 28.60 6.13 11.38
CA ALA A 20 29.15 5.64 10.12
C ALA A 20 28.56 4.28 9.72
N ILE A 21 28.50 3.33 10.66
CA ILE A 21 27.90 2.01 10.42
C ILE A 21 26.41 2.12 10.12
N MET A 22 25.65 2.92 10.90
CA MET A 22 24.23 3.15 10.65
C MET A 22 23.97 3.76 9.27
N ALA A 23 24.79 4.72 8.84
CA ALA A 23 24.68 5.33 7.51
C ALA A 23 24.88 4.28 6.40
N THR A 24 25.88 3.39 6.54
CA THR A 24 26.09 2.29 5.58
C THR A 24 24.90 1.34 5.52
N LEU A 25 24.32 0.97 6.66
CA LEU A 25 23.13 0.10 6.70
C LEU A 25 21.92 0.74 6.04
N LEU A 26 21.67 2.03 6.29
CA LEU A 26 20.55 2.75 5.68
C LEU A 26 20.68 2.89 4.17
N LEU A 27 21.90 3.11 3.67
CA LEU A 27 22.16 3.18 2.22
C LEU A 27 21.75 1.88 1.51
N ILE A 28 22.00 0.72 2.11
CA ILE A 28 21.61 -0.59 1.56
C ILE A 28 20.12 -0.87 1.83
N GLY A 29 19.61 -0.47 2.99
CA GLY A 29 18.25 -0.77 3.44
C GLY A 29 17.15 -0.03 2.67
N ILE A 30 17.31 1.27 2.41
CA ILE A 30 16.29 2.11 1.75
C ILE A 30 15.86 1.59 0.37
N PRO A 31 16.78 1.31 -0.59
CA PRO A 31 16.36 0.86 -1.93
C PRO A 31 15.65 -0.49 -1.89
N ASN A 32 16.10 -1.41 -1.03
CA ASN A 32 15.47 -2.72 -0.85
C ASN A 32 14.05 -2.57 -0.27
N TYR A 33 13.91 -1.75 0.78
CA TYR A 33 12.61 -1.47 1.39
C TYR A 33 11.61 -0.90 0.38
N LYS A 34 12.03 0.09 -0.42
CA LYS A 34 11.16 0.68 -1.48
C LYS A 34 10.71 -0.35 -2.51
N LYS A 35 11.59 -1.26 -2.92
CA LYS A 35 11.26 -2.33 -3.88
C LYS A 35 10.20 -3.30 -3.33
N VAL A 36 10.36 -3.73 -2.08
CA VAL A 36 9.41 -4.64 -1.43
C VAL A 36 8.06 -3.95 -1.23
N MET A 37 8.06 -2.70 -0.77
CA MET A 37 6.83 -1.91 -0.63
C MET A 37 6.13 -1.73 -1.97
N GLY A 38 6.84 -1.33 -3.04
CA GLY A 38 6.25 -1.19 -4.37
C GLY A 38 5.56 -2.47 -4.86
N LYS A 39 6.21 -3.64 -4.67
CA LYS A 39 5.62 -4.93 -5.02
C LYS A 39 4.40 -5.28 -4.17
N ALA A 40 4.42 -4.97 -2.88
CA ALA A 40 3.27 -5.18 -2.00
C ALA A 40 2.07 -4.29 -2.43
N GLN A 41 2.36 -3.05 -2.84
CA GLN A 41 1.36 -2.11 -3.34
C GLN A 41 0.74 -2.61 -4.66
N GLU A 42 1.55 -3.14 -5.57
CA GLU A 42 1.11 -3.76 -6.83
C GLU A 42 0.17 -4.95 -6.56
N ILE A 43 0.61 -5.93 -5.75
CA ILE A 43 -0.20 -7.11 -5.41
C ILE A 43 -1.53 -6.71 -4.75
N SER A 44 -1.51 -5.73 -3.85
CA SER A 44 -2.73 -5.25 -3.19
C SER A 44 -3.68 -4.56 -4.17
N CYS A 45 -3.13 -3.81 -5.14
CA CYS A 45 -3.94 -3.17 -6.16
C CYS A 45 -4.57 -4.19 -7.12
N ASP A 46 -3.81 -5.20 -7.55
CA ASP A 46 -4.30 -6.30 -8.40
C ASP A 46 -5.40 -7.12 -7.70
N ALA A 47 -5.23 -7.39 -6.39
CA ALA A 47 -6.26 -8.03 -5.58
C ALA A 47 -7.54 -7.18 -5.51
N ASN A 48 -7.41 -5.86 -5.33
CA ASN A 48 -8.55 -4.95 -5.33
C ASN A 48 -9.25 -4.88 -6.70
N LEU A 49 -8.50 -4.89 -7.81
CA LEU A 49 -9.08 -4.90 -9.16
C LEU A 49 -9.97 -6.13 -9.36
N LYS A 50 -9.46 -7.33 -9.03
CA LYS A 50 -10.21 -8.59 -9.10
C LYS A 50 -11.42 -8.60 -8.20
N LEU A 51 -11.30 -8.03 -6.99
CA LEU A 51 -12.42 -7.91 -6.06
C LEU A 51 -13.53 -7.05 -6.68
N ILE A 52 -13.18 -5.87 -7.20
CA ILE A 52 -14.15 -4.95 -7.82
C ILE A 52 -14.80 -5.61 -9.03
N GLU A 53 -14.03 -6.23 -9.91
CA GLU A 53 -14.54 -6.97 -11.08
C GLU A 53 -15.56 -8.04 -10.67
N THR A 54 -15.21 -8.86 -9.68
CA THR A 54 -16.11 -9.89 -9.13
C THR A 54 -17.40 -9.27 -8.58
N GLN A 55 -17.32 -8.16 -7.84
CA GLN A 55 -18.51 -7.49 -7.31
C GLN A 55 -19.37 -6.85 -8.41
N MET A 56 -18.75 -6.34 -9.47
CA MET A 56 -19.49 -5.81 -10.62
C MET A 56 -20.21 -6.92 -11.38
N GLU A 57 -19.61 -8.09 -11.53
CA GLU A 57 -20.28 -9.27 -12.07
C GLU A 57 -21.46 -9.71 -11.18
N HIS A 58 -21.29 -9.73 -9.86
CA HIS A 58 -22.38 -9.99 -8.92
C HIS A 58 -23.54 -9.02 -9.09
N TYR A 59 -23.26 -7.71 -9.15
CA TYR A 59 -24.28 -6.69 -9.40
C TYR A 59 -25.00 -6.93 -10.74
N TYR A 60 -24.26 -7.28 -11.80
CA TYR A 60 -24.84 -7.57 -13.11
C TYR A 60 -25.77 -8.80 -13.08
N PHE A 61 -25.46 -9.84 -12.29
CA PHE A 61 -26.36 -10.99 -12.15
C PHE A 61 -27.71 -10.61 -11.54
N GLU A 62 -27.76 -9.61 -10.68
CA GLU A 62 -28.97 -9.15 -10.00
C GLU A 62 -29.75 -8.11 -10.81
N HIS A 63 -29.05 -7.13 -11.39
CA HIS A 63 -29.65 -5.96 -12.02
C HIS A 63 -29.63 -5.99 -13.55
N ARG A 64 -28.92 -6.96 -14.16
CA ARG A 64 -28.71 -7.06 -15.62
C ARG A 64 -28.03 -5.85 -16.27
N GLU A 65 -27.42 -4.99 -15.46
CA GLU A 65 -26.70 -3.80 -15.88
C GLU A 65 -25.43 -3.65 -15.02
N TYR A 66 -24.36 -3.11 -15.60
CA TYR A 66 -23.14 -2.84 -14.84
C TYR A 66 -23.23 -1.50 -14.11
N PRO A 67 -22.80 -1.43 -12.84
CA PRO A 67 -22.85 -0.18 -12.09
C PRO A 67 -21.76 0.78 -12.58
N THR A 68 -22.02 2.08 -12.44
CA THR A 68 -20.97 3.09 -12.65
C THR A 68 -20.01 3.05 -11.46
N ILE A 69 -18.71 2.87 -11.72
CA ILE A 69 -17.72 2.97 -10.65
C ILE A 69 -17.69 4.39 -10.08
N GLY A 70 -17.94 4.50 -8.77
CA GLY A 70 -17.89 5.76 -8.03
C GLY A 70 -18.18 5.54 -6.54
N ASP A 71 -18.15 6.63 -5.78
CA ASP A 71 -18.35 6.61 -4.33
C ASP A 71 -19.67 5.94 -3.91
N ALA A 72 -20.71 5.98 -4.75
CA ALA A 72 -21.99 5.35 -4.46
C ALA A 72 -21.88 3.82 -4.46
N PHE A 73 -21.27 3.23 -5.49
CA PHE A 73 -21.05 1.78 -5.59
C PHE A 73 -20.13 1.26 -4.48
N PHE A 74 -19.07 2.00 -4.15
CA PHE A 74 -18.16 1.59 -3.07
C PHE A 74 -18.76 1.73 -1.66
N LYS A 75 -19.81 2.54 -1.48
CA LYS A 75 -20.52 2.69 -0.20
C LYS A 75 -21.62 1.67 0.00
N GLU A 76 -21.91 0.85 -1.00
CA GLU A 76 -22.91 -0.20 -0.92
C GLU A 76 -22.36 -1.38 -0.12
N THR A 77 -22.93 -1.58 1.06
CA THR A 77 -22.42 -2.54 2.06
C THR A 77 -22.59 -4.01 1.64
N ASP A 78 -23.45 -4.28 0.65
CA ASP A 78 -23.72 -5.63 0.16
C ASP A 78 -22.60 -6.16 -0.73
N TYR A 79 -21.87 -5.27 -1.41
CA TYR A 79 -20.77 -5.63 -2.30
C TYR A 79 -19.39 -5.44 -1.66
N PHE A 80 -19.23 -4.45 -0.76
CA PHE A 80 -17.94 -4.17 -0.12
C PHE A 80 -18.04 -4.08 1.40
N ARG A 81 -17.23 -4.88 2.10
CA ARG A 81 -17.03 -4.76 3.55
C ARG A 81 -16.22 -3.52 3.93
N GLU A 82 -15.24 -3.18 3.10
CA GLU A 82 -14.40 -2.00 3.23
C GLU A 82 -14.15 -1.42 1.83
N ILE A 83 -14.10 -0.10 1.73
CA ILE A 83 -13.87 0.59 0.46
C ILE A 83 -12.44 0.26 -0.03
N PRO A 84 -12.28 -0.41 -1.18
CA PRO A 84 -10.96 -0.73 -1.71
C PRO A 84 -10.24 0.57 -2.08
N LYS A 85 -9.11 0.83 -1.41
CA LYS A 85 -8.25 1.99 -1.70
C LYS A 85 -7.00 1.52 -2.43
N CYS A 86 -6.62 2.22 -3.48
CA CYS A 86 -5.34 1.96 -4.14
C CYS A 86 -4.20 2.45 -3.23
N PRO A 87 -3.21 1.59 -2.91
CA PRO A 87 -2.09 2.00 -2.07
C PRO A 87 -1.13 2.98 -2.76
N ASN A 88 -1.22 3.11 -4.10
CA ASN A 88 -0.55 4.13 -4.90
C ASN A 88 -1.43 5.37 -5.16
N GLN A 89 -2.49 5.58 -4.38
CA GLN A 89 -3.42 6.70 -4.54
C GLN A 89 -4.09 6.79 -5.93
N GLY A 90 -4.18 5.67 -6.64
CA GLY A 90 -4.86 5.59 -7.93
C GLY A 90 -6.38 5.50 -7.79
N VAL A 91 -7.08 5.95 -8.82
CA VAL A 91 -8.54 5.81 -8.94
C VAL A 91 -8.86 4.60 -9.83
N TYR A 92 -9.84 3.80 -9.40
CA TYR A 92 -10.37 2.67 -10.16
C TYR A 92 -11.38 3.15 -11.20
N LYS A 93 -11.33 2.56 -12.40
CA LYS A 93 -12.24 2.83 -13.52
C LYS A 93 -12.70 1.52 -14.12
N ALA A 94 -13.94 1.46 -14.55
CA ALA A 94 -14.45 0.34 -15.33
C ALA A 94 -14.67 0.80 -16.76
N GLU A 95 -14.21 -0.02 -17.70
CA GLU A 95 -14.43 0.17 -19.13
C GLU A 95 -14.97 -1.12 -19.74
N GLY A 96 -15.88 -0.98 -20.71
CA GLY A 96 -16.52 -2.11 -21.37
C GLY A 96 -17.87 -2.48 -20.76
N SER A 97 -18.62 -3.28 -21.51
CA SER A 97 -19.98 -3.69 -21.17
C SER A 97 -20.17 -5.20 -21.15
N ASP A 98 -19.23 -5.99 -21.69
CA ASP A 98 -19.17 -7.47 -21.62
C ASP A 98 -17.89 -7.97 -22.38
N PRO A 99 -16.83 -8.46 -21.71
CA PRO A 99 -16.59 -8.42 -20.27
C PRO A 99 -16.24 -7.01 -19.80
N ILE A 100 -16.58 -6.69 -18.55
CA ILE A 100 -16.18 -5.44 -17.91
C ILE A 100 -14.72 -5.52 -17.49
N LYS A 101 -13.92 -4.50 -17.81
CA LYS A 101 -12.51 -4.44 -17.43
C LYS A 101 -12.31 -3.33 -16.41
N VAL A 102 -11.86 -3.70 -15.21
CA VAL A 102 -11.49 -2.74 -14.17
C VAL A 102 -10.01 -2.39 -14.30
N THR A 103 -9.69 -1.10 -14.37
CA THR A 103 -8.33 -0.57 -14.44
C THR A 103 -8.09 0.43 -13.32
N CYS A 104 -6.82 0.68 -12.99
CA CYS A 104 -6.43 1.68 -12.00
C CYS A 104 -5.47 2.69 -12.62
N THR A 105 -5.66 3.97 -12.29
CA THR A 105 -4.89 5.05 -12.93
C THR A 105 -3.39 4.98 -12.63
N ASN A 106 -3.02 4.49 -11.45
CA ASN A 106 -1.62 4.40 -10.99
C ASN A 106 -1.12 2.94 -10.94
N HIS A 107 -1.82 2.03 -11.62
CA HIS A 107 -1.47 0.61 -11.65
C HIS A 107 -1.87 0.01 -13.01
N GLY A 108 -0.87 -0.38 -13.78
CA GLY A 108 -1.00 -1.00 -15.10
C GLY A 108 0.06 -2.06 -15.28
#